data_AF-A0A843VTY1-F1
#
_entry.id   AF-A0A843VTY1-F1
#
_cell.length_a   1.000
_cell.length_b   1.000
_cell.length_c   1.000
_cell.angle_alpha   90.00
_cell.angle_beta   90.00
_cell.angle_gamma   90.00
#
_symmetry.space_group_name_H-M   'P 1'
#
loop_
_entity.id
_entity.type
_entity.pdbx_description
1 polymer ?
#
loop_
_entity_poly.entity_id
_entity_poly.type
_entity_poly.pdbx_seq_one_letter_code
_entity_poly.pdbx_strand_id
1 'polypeptide(L)'
;VGLPLVQQYLFQFEQLVKEYLPKLGEHFSQEMINPSMYASQWFITVFSYSFPFPLALRIWDVFLYEGVKIVFQVGLALLRYCHDDLVKLPFEKLVHALKNFPEDAMNPDMLLPMAFSTKVSRRLRELEEEYKKRNEGRSLKEATSDRRQPQPINQKQLSVKQ
;
A
#
# COMPACT_ATOMS: atom_id res chain seq x y z
N VAL A 1 6.32 7.49 -13.54
CA VAL A 1 6.05 8.40 -12.40
C VAL A 1 4.76 7.93 -11.76
N GLY A 2 4.84 7.16 -10.66
CA GLY A 2 3.65 6.60 -10.01
C GLY A 2 2.91 7.66 -9.19
N LEU A 3 1.63 7.43 -8.88
CA LEU A 3 0.85 8.25 -7.95
C LEU A 3 1.49 8.16 -6.55
N PRO A 4 2.20 9.21 -6.05
CA PRO A 4 3.00 9.10 -4.83
C PRO A 4 2.16 8.76 -3.60
N LEU A 5 0.92 9.21 -3.58
CA LEU A 5 -0.05 8.93 -2.51
C LEU A 5 -0.41 7.45 -2.43
N VAL A 6 -0.51 6.74 -3.56
CA VAL A 6 -0.82 5.30 -3.54
C VAL A 6 0.32 4.52 -2.91
N GLN A 7 1.58 4.89 -3.18
CA GLN A 7 2.73 4.25 -2.54
C GLN A 7 2.76 4.47 -1.03
N GLN A 8 2.37 5.65 -0.57
CA GLN A 8 2.16 5.91 0.86
C GLN A 8 1.06 5.02 1.43
N TYR A 9 -0.10 4.95 0.77
CA TYR A 9 -1.23 4.13 1.24
C TYR A 9 -0.89 2.63 1.28
N LEU A 10 -0.19 2.11 0.29
CA LEU A 10 0.25 0.71 0.27
C LEU A 10 1.23 0.41 1.42
N PHE A 11 2.15 1.33 1.72
CA PHE A 11 3.02 1.21 2.89
C PHE A 11 2.21 1.20 4.20
N GLN A 12 1.29 2.15 4.36
CA GLN A 12 0.44 2.21 5.56
C GLN A 12 -0.39 0.93 5.71
N PHE A 13 -0.95 0.42 4.61
CA PHE A 13 -1.75 -0.80 4.60
C PHE A 13 -0.90 -2.02 4.97
N GLU A 14 0.34 -2.13 4.47
CA GLU A 14 1.27 -3.19 4.86
C GLU A 14 1.49 -3.22 6.38
N GLN A 15 1.75 -2.06 7.00
CA GLN A 15 1.97 -1.97 8.44
C GLN A 15 0.70 -2.33 9.22
N LEU A 16 -0.46 -1.84 8.78
CA LEU A 16 -1.73 -2.18 9.40
C LEU A 16 -2.05 -3.68 9.31
N VAL A 17 -1.73 -4.35 8.21
CA VAL A 17 -1.89 -5.81 8.11
C VAL A 17 -1.01 -6.53 9.14
N LYS A 18 0.25 -6.12 9.29
CA LYS A 18 1.17 -6.69 10.29
C LYS A 18 0.70 -6.44 11.73
N GLU A 19 0.07 -5.30 12.01
CA GLU A 19 -0.41 -4.94 13.34
C GLU A 19 -1.75 -5.62 13.69
N TYR A 20 -2.72 -5.60 12.77
CA TYR A 20 -4.08 -6.10 13.03
C TYR A 20 -4.27 -7.58 12.70
N LEU A 21 -3.46 -8.14 11.81
CA LEU A 21 -3.52 -9.53 11.36
C LEU A 21 -2.11 -10.15 11.38
N PRO A 22 -1.44 -10.23 12.56
CA PRO A 22 -0.01 -10.52 12.65
C PRO A 22 0.40 -11.85 12.01
N LYS A 23 -0.40 -12.90 12.17
CA LYS A 23 -0.15 -14.20 11.52
C LYS A 23 -0.18 -14.09 10.00
N LEU A 24 -1.14 -13.36 9.45
CA LEU A 24 -1.25 -13.14 8.01
C LEU A 24 -0.14 -12.21 7.51
N GLY A 25 0.22 -11.18 8.26
CA GLY A 25 1.33 -10.28 7.94
C GLY A 25 2.69 -10.98 7.94
N GLU A 26 2.91 -11.91 8.86
CA GLU A 26 4.09 -12.79 8.86
C GLU A 26 4.08 -13.70 7.64
N HIS A 27 2.97 -14.39 7.36
CA HIS A 27 2.82 -15.24 6.18
C HIS A 27 3.07 -14.47 4.88
N PHE A 28 2.50 -13.27 4.73
CA PHE A 28 2.75 -12.40 3.59
C PHE A 28 4.24 -12.02 3.46
N SER A 29 4.94 -11.82 4.58
CA SER A 29 6.37 -11.53 4.56
C SER A 29 7.19 -12.75 4.11
N GLN A 30 6.82 -13.95 4.57
CA GLN A 30 7.47 -15.22 4.19
C GLN A 30 7.27 -15.52 2.70
N GLU A 31 6.05 -15.31 2.19
CA GLU A 31 5.69 -15.49 0.78
C GLU A 31 6.06 -14.28 -0.11
N MET A 32 6.73 -13.26 0.44
CA MET A 32 7.13 -12.03 -0.28
C MET A 32 5.97 -11.29 -0.97
N ILE A 33 4.77 -11.34 -0.38
CA ILE A 33 3.59 -10.64 -0.85
C ILE A 33 3.70 -9.15 -0.53
N ASN A 34 3.72 -8.34 -1.58
CA ASN A 34 3.65 -6.89 -1.45
C ASN A 34 2.23 -6.39 -1.72
N PRO A 35 1.68 -5.45 -0.92
CA PRO A 35 0.35 -4.87 -1.17
C PRO A 35 0.14 -4.32 -2.58
N SER A 36 1.19 -3.84 -3.24
CA SER A 36 1.10 -3.37 -4.63
C SER A 36 0.59 -4.43 -5.61
N MET A 37 0.78 -5.72 -5.30
CA MET A 37 0.36 -6.85 -6.14
C MET A 37 -1.17 -7.05 -6.18
N TYR A 38 -1.90 -6.57 -5.18
CA TYR A 38 -3.34 -6.83 -5.03
C TYR A 38 -4.17 -5.61 -4.62
N ALA A 39 -3.63 -4.70 -3.79
CA ALA A 39 -4.39 -3.60 -3.20
C ALA A 39 -4.28 -2.26 -3.97
N SER A 40 -3.36 -2.14 -4.93
CA SER A 40 -3.17 -0.89 -5.69
C SER A 40 -4.48 -0.35 -6.27
N GLN A 41 -5.28 -1.25 -6.87
CA GLN A 41 -6.55 -0.89 -7.49
C GLN A 41 -7.61 -0.48 -6.47
N TRP A 42 -7.58 -1.03 -5.25
CA TRP A 42 -8.52 -0.68 -4.19
C TRP A 42 -8.39 0.79 -3.82
N PHE A 43 -7.15 1.28 -3.67
CA PHE A 43 -6.87 2.68 -3.36
C PHE A 43 -7.11 3.63 -4.54
N ILE A 44 -6.84 3.19 -5.77
CA ILE A 44 -7.01 4.02 -6.97
C ILE A 44 -8.50 4.19 -7.32
N THR A 45 -9.29 3.12 -7.18
CA THR A 45 -10.67 3.06 -7.67
C THR A 45 -11.71 3.05 -6.56
N VAL A 46 -11.28 3.06 -5.28
CA VAL A 46 -12.15 2.94 -4.11
C VAL A 46 -13.08 1.71 -4.27
N PHE A 47 -12.47 0.57 -4.60
CA PHE A 47 -13.13 -0.71 -4.88
C PHE A 47 -14.14 -0.76 -6.05
N SER A 48 -14.39 0.33 -6.77
CA SER A 48 -15.41 0.35 -7.85
C SER A 48 -15.11 -0.60 -9.02
N TYR A 49 -13.84 -0.97 -9.23
CA TYR A 49 -13.48 -2.00 -10.21
C TYR A 49 -13.52 -3.42 -9.64
N SER A 50 -13.21 -3.57 -8.35
CA SER A 50 -12.98 -4.88 -7.73
C SER A 50 -14.25 -5.52 -7.19
N PHE A 51 -15.25 -4.72 -6.80
CA PHE A 51 -16.44 -5.17 -6.07
C PHE A 51 -17.74 -4.95 -6.87
N PRO A 52 -18.81 -5.72 -6.56
CA PRO A 52 -20.14 -5.48 -7.09
C PRO A 52 -20.61 -4.05 -6.84
N PHE A 53 -21.28 -3.47 -7.84
CA PHE A 53 -21.71 -2.06 -7.82
C PHE A 53 -22.48 -1.65 -6.55
N PRO A 54 -23.43 -2.44 -6.01
CA PRO A 54 -24.14 -2.07 -4.78
C PRO A 54 -23.23 -1.90 -3.56
N LEU A 55 -22.24 -2.79 -3.38
CA LEU A 55 -21.27 -2.68 -2.29
C LEU A 55 -20.35 -1.48 -2.52
N ALA A 56 -19.84 -1.32 -3.75
CA ALA A 56 -18.98 -0.20 -4.10
C ALA A 56 -19.67 1.13 -3.75
N LEU A 57 -20.94 1.33 -4.13
CA LEU A 57 -21.69 2.55 -3.79
C LEU A 57 -21.73 2.84 -2.28
N ARG A 58 -21.97 1.83 -1.44
CA ARG A 58 -21.97 2.02 0.02
C ARG A 58 -20.60 2.42 0.56
N ILE A 59 -19.52 1.88 -0.01
CA ILE A 59 -18.16 2.29 0.34
C ILE A 59 -17.92 3.73 -0.11
N TRP A 60 -18.40 4.11 -1.28
CA TRP A 60 -18.30 5.47 -1.83
C TRP A 60 -19.05 6.50 -0.97
N ASP A 61 -20.26 6.19 -0.50
CA ASP A 61 -21.03 7.08 0.39
C ASP A 61 -20.20 7.45 1.64
N VAL A 62 -19.56 6.45 2.24
CA VAL A 62 -18.70 6.64 3.42
C VAL A 62 -17.38 7.32 3.04
N PHE A 63 -16.79 6.98 1.90
CA PHE A 63 -15.56 7.60 1.42
C PHE A 63 -15.74 9.11 1.20
N LEU A 64 -16.89 9.54 0.67
CA LEU A 64 -17.20 10.96 0.48
C LEU A 64 -17.34 11.72 1.81
N TYR A 65 -17.75 11.03 2.87
CA TYR A 65 -17.90 11.61 4.21
C TYR A 65 -16.62 11.55 5.07
N GLU A 66 -15.95 10.40 5.12
CA GLU A 66 -14.80 10.12 6.00
C GLU A 66 -13.43 10.13 5.30
N GLY A 67 -13.42 10.18 3.97
CA GLY A 67 -12.23 10.11 3.14
C GLY A 67 -11.65 8.70 3.01
N VAL A 68 -10.37 8.62 2.60
CA VAL A 68 -9.67 7.37 2.25
C VAL A 68 -9.56 6.34 3.39
N LYS A 69 -9.79 6.76 4.64
CA LYS A 69 -9.78 5.89 5.83
C LYS A 69 -10.62 4.62 5.63
N ILE A 70 -11.80 4.74 5.01
CA ILE A 70 -12.68 3.60 4.78
C ILE A 70 -12.03 2.54 3.89
N VAL A 71 -11.15 2.92 2.97
CA VAL A 71 -10.48 1.98 2.06
C VAL A 71 -9.57 1.03 2.84
N PHE A 72 -8.85 1.56 3.82
CA PHE A 72 -8.04 0.75 4.74
C PHE A 72 -8.90 -0.19 5.59
N GLN A 73 -10.00 0.32 6.14
CA GLN A 73 -10.89 -0.45 7.00
C GLN A 73 -11.54 -1.62 6.25
N VAL A 74 -12.02 -1.37 5.02
CA VAL A 74 -12.61 -2.40 4.16
C VAL A 74 -11.54 -3.42 3.74
N GLY A 75 -10.35 -2.97 3.33
CA GLY A 75 -9.26 -3.89 2.98
C GLY A 75 -8.85 -4.80 4.14
N LEU A 76 -8.75 -4.27 5.36
CA LEU A 76 -8.44 -5.07 6.55
C LEU A 76 -9.58 -6.04 6.91
N ALA A 77 -10.84 -5.59 6.79
CA ALA A 77 -11.99 -6.44 7.03
C ALA A 77 -12.05 -7.62 6.04
N LEU A 78 -11.77 -7.36 4.77
CA LEU A 78 -11.74 -8.38 3.72
C LEU A 78 -10.66 -9.44 3.98
N LEU A 79 -9.44 -9.00 4.32
CA LEU A 79 -8.35 -9.90 4.68
C LEU A 79 -8.63 -10.68 5.97
N ARG A 80 -9.30 -10.05 6.94
CA ARG A 80 -9.72 -10.71 8.18
C ARG A 80 -10.76 -11.78 7.93
N TYR A 81 -11.74 -11.52 7.07
CA TYR A 81 -12.77 -12.50 6.70
C TYR A 81 -12.13 -13.74 6.04
N CYS A 82 -11.19 -13.53 5.12
CA CYS A 82 -10.54 -14.61 4.38
C CYS A 82 -9.28 -15.18 5.07
N HIS A 83 -9.01 -14.78 6.32
CA HIS A 83 -7.73 -15.04 6.99
C HIS A 83 -7.33 -16.53 6.98
N ASP A 84 -8.26 -17.40 7.36
CA ASP A 84 -7.99 -18.82 7.57
C ASP A 84 -7.68 -19.58 6.28
N ASP A 85 -8.14 -19.06 5.14
CA ASP A 85 -7.80 -19.60 3.83
C ASP A 85 -6.46 -19.03 3.37
N LEU A 86 -6.27 -17.71 3.46
CA LEU A 86 -5.08 -17.02 2.96
C LEU A 86 -3.79 -17.48 3.66
N VAL A 87 -3.83 -17.73 4.97
CA VAL A 87 -2.63 -18.11 5.76
C VAL A 87 -2.04 -19.48 5.38
N LYS A 88 -2.77 -20.29 4.61
CA LYS A 88 -2.35 -21.64 4.20
C LYS A 88 -1.84 -21.70 2.76
N LEU A 89 -1.99 -20.60 2.00
CA LEU A 89 -1.72 -20.60 0.56
C LEU A 89 -0.27 -20.19 0.27
N PRO A 90 0.44 -20.91 -0.62
CA PRO A 90 1.73 -20.47 -1.14
C PRO A 90 1.56 -19.30 -2.12
N PHE A 91 2.64 -18.58 -2.40
CA PHE A 91 2.69 -17.34 -3.19
C PHE A 91 1.72 -17.28 -4.38
N GLU A 92 1.81 -18.22 -5.33
CA GLU A 92 0.99 -18.16 -6.56
C GLU A 92 -0.51 -18.21 -6.27
N LYS A 93 -0.93 -19.15 -5.40
CA LYS A 93 -2.33 -19.31 -5.00
C LYS A 93 -2.80 -18.13 -4.16
N LEU A 94 -1.91 -17.61 -3.30
CA LEU A 94 -2.20 -16.48 -2.45
C LEU A 94 -2.45 -15.20 -3.27
N VAL A 95 -1.59 -14.90 -4.26
CA VAL A 95 -1.80 -13.76 -5.16
C VAL A 95 -3.10 -13.91 -5.95
N HIS A 96 -3.42 -15.13 -6.40
CA HIS A 96 -4.69 -15.38 -7.09
C HIS A 96 -5.90 -15.14 -6.17
N ALA A 97 -5.88 -15.65 -4.94
CA ALA A 97 -6.95 -15.46 -3.97
C ALA A 97 -7.13 -13.97 -3.59
N LEU A 98 -6.03 -13.23 -3.40
CA LEU A 98 -6.06 -11.80 -3.08
C LEU A 98 -6.60 -10.91 -4.23
N LYS A 99 -6.70 -11.46 -5.45
CA LYS A 99 -7.31 -10.77 -6.59
C LYS A 99 -8.76 -11.19 -6.84
N ASN A 100 -9.18 -12.33 -6.27
CA ASN A 100 -10.49 -12.95 -6.52
C ASN A 100 -11.08 -13.42 -5.18
N PHE A 101 -11.59 -12.47 -4.39
CA PHE A 101 -12.27 -12.81 -3.14
C PHE A 101 -13.61 -13.48 -3.42
N PRO A 102 -14.07 -14.37 -2.52
CA PRO A 102 -15.36 -15.01 -2.67
C PRO A 102 -16.50 -14.00 -2.46
N GLU A 103 -17.66 -14.25 -3.09
CA GLU A 103 -18.79 -13.30 -3.12
C GLU A 103 -19.37 -13.03 -1.73
N ASP A 104 -19.34 -14.02 -0.84
CA ASP A 104 -19.79 -13.92 0.55
C ASP A 104 -18.96 -12.93 1.37
N ALA A 105 -17.65 -12.86 1.13
CA ALA A 105 -16.76 -11.85 1.72
C ALA A 105 -17.10 -10.41 1.30
N MET A 106 -17.84 -10.26 0.19
CA MET A 106 -18.32 -8.98 -0.35
C MET A 106 -19.78 -8.68 0.02
N ASN A 107 -20.34 -9.35 1.04
CA ASN A 107 -21.65 -8.98 1.56
C ASN A 107 -21.57 -7.64 2.34
N PRO A 108 -22.28 -6.57 1.93
CA PRO A 108 -22.23 -5.26 2.60
C PRO A 108 -22.62 -5.30 4.08
N ASP A 109 -23.61 -6.11 4.42
CA ASP A 109 -24.18 -6.20 5.78
C ASP A 109 -23.25 -6.91 6.76
N MET A 110 -22.25 -7.63 6.24
CA MET A 110 -21.18 -8.23 7.06
C MET A 110 -19.88 -7.42 6.98
N LEU A 111 -19.48 -7.03 5.77
CA LEU A 111 -18.19 -6.41 5.52
C LEU A 111 -18.09 -5.00 6.11
N LEU A 112 -19.11 -4.16 5.98
CA LEU A 112 -19.05 -2.77 6.46
C LEU A 112 -19.04 -2.69 8.00
N PRO A 113 -19.90 -3.41 8.75
CA PRO A 113 -19.78 -3.45 10.22
C PRO A 113 -18.41 -3.95 10.67
N MET A 114 -17.89 -4.97 9.99
CA MET A 114 -16.55 -5.49 10.25
C MET A 114 -15.49 -4.40 10.00
N ALA A 115 -15.57 -3.65 8.89
CA ALA A 115 -14.67 -2.54 8.59
C ALA A 115 -14.69 -1.46 9.68
N PHE A 116 -15.89 -1.01 10.08
CA PHE A 116 -16.05 0.05 11.07
C PHE A 116 -15.54 -0.29 12.47
N SER A 117 -15.48 -1.58 12.83
CA SER A 117 -14.91 -2.02 14.11
C SER A 117 -13.39 -1.78 14.22
N THR A 118 -12.69 -1.58 13.08
CA THR A 118 -11.24 -1.44 13.04
C THR A 118 -10.83 0.03 13.15
N LYS A 119 -10.22 0.41 14.28
CA LYS A 119 -9.88 1.81 14.60
C LYS A 119 -8.51 2.23 14.05
N VAL A 120 -8.46 2.68 12.80
CA VAL A 120 -7.19 2.99 12.11
C VAL A 120 -6.78 4.48 12.12
N SER A 121 -7.66 5.41 12.51
CA SER A 121 -7.45 6.87 12.29
C SER A 121 -6.16 7.43 12.88
N ARG A 122 -5.84 7.11 14.15
CA ARG A 122 -4.62 7.60 14.79
C ARG A 122 -3.38 7.01 14.13
N ARG A 123 -3.40 5.69 13.91
CA ARG A 123 -2.25 4.96 13.37
C ARG A 123 -1.93 5.34 11.93
N LEU A 124 -2.95 5.64 11.11
CA LEU A 124 -2.74 6.15 9.76
C LEU A 124 -1.91 7.45 9.75
N ARG A 125 -2.20 8.40 10.64
CA ARG A 125 -1.43 9.65 10.73
C ARG A 125 0.03 9.41 11.12
N GLU A 126 0.25 8.55 12.11
CA GLU A 126 1.61 8.18 12.54
C GLU A 126 2.40 7.52 11.40
N LEU A 127 1.79 6.56 10.69
CA LEU A 127 2.41 5.89 9.54
C LEU A 127 2.67 6.83 8.35
N GLU A 128 1.83 7.84 8.15
CA GLU A 128 2.06 8.88 7.13
C GLU A 128 3.32 9.70 7.45
N GLU A 129 3.51 10.11 8.70
CA GLU A 129 4.71 10.81 9.14
C GLU A 129 5.96 9.95 9.02
N GLU A 130 5.87 8.67 9.39
CA GLU A 130 6.95 7.68 9.23
C GLU A 130 7.35 7.54 7.75
N TYR A 131 6.37 7.46 6.84
CA TYR A 131 6.62 7.37 5.40
C TYR A 131 7.31 8.62 4.85
N LYS A 132 6.85 9.82 5.25
CA LYS A 132 7.47 11.10 4.83
C LYS A 132 8.92 11.19 5.29
N LYS A 133 9.20 10.93 6.57
CA LYS A 133 10.57 10.92 7.12
C LYS A 133 11.49 9.95 6.37
N ARG A 134 10.99 8.75 6.04
CA ARG A 134 11.76 7.74 5.29
C ARG A 134 12.08 8.18 3.86
N ASN A 135 11.18 8.91 3.21
CA ASN A 135 11.37 9.37 1.83
C ASN A 135 12.23 10.64 1.75
N GLU A 136 12.08 11.57 2.68
CA GLU A 136 12.95 12.75 2.80
C GLU A 136 14.42 12.34 3.00
N GLY A 137 14.67 11.36 3.88
CA GLY A 137 16.00 10.80 4.09
C GLY A 137 16.61 10.12 2.86
N ARG A 138 15.78 9.56 1.96
CA ARG A 138 16.25 9.00 0.67
C ARG A 138 16.62 10.10 -0.31
N SER A 139 15.78 11.12 -0.46
CA SER A 139 16.03 12.26 -1.34
C SER A 139 17.30 13.04 -0.95
N LEU A 140 17.55 13.23 0.35
CA LEU A 140 18.78 13.85 0.86
C LEU A 140 20.03 13.02 0.57
N LYS A 141 19.95 11.69 0.70
CA LYS A 141 21.07 10.79 0.37
C LYS A 141 21.39 10.81 -1.12
N GLU A 142 20.37 10.77 -1.98
CA GLU A 142 20.53 10.88 -3.44
C GLU A 142 21.14 12.22 -3.86
N ALA A 143 20.69 13.34 -3.27
CA ALA A 143 21.22 14.68 -3.55
C ALA A 143 22.65 14.93 -3.04
N THR A 144 23.14 14.10 -2.11
CA THR A 144 24.53 14.15 -1.62
C THR A 144 25.46 13.18 -2.35
N SER A 145 24.93 12.09 -2.93
CA SER A 145 25.70 11.23 -3.83
C SER A 145 25.99 11.90 -5.18
N ASP A 146 25.06 12.73 -5.67
CA ASP A 146 25.20 13.39 -6.99
C ASP A 146 26.17 14.59 -6.98
N ARG A 147 26.51 15.13 -5.79
CA ARG A 147 27.48 16.23 -5.64
C ARG A 147 28.96 15.81 -5.62
N ARG A 148 29.27 14.51 -5.73
CA ARG A 148 30.66 14.01 -5.74
C ARG A 148 31.15 13.70 -7.16
N GLN A 149 31.35 14.72 -7.98
CA GLN A 149 32.34 14.72 -9.08
C GLN A 149 32.51 16.11 -9.72
N PRO A 150 33.52 16.90 -9.35
CA PRO A 150 34.14 17.85 -10.28
C PRO A 150 35.16 17.09 -11.14
N GLN A 151 34.95 17.01 -12.46
CA GLN A 151 36.00 16.54 -13.36
C GLN A 151 37.16 17.56 -13.38
N PRO A 152 38.43 17.14 -13.21
CA PRO A 152 39.55 18.07 -13.32
C PRO A 152 39.72 18.53 -14.78
N ILE A 153 39.78 19.85 -14.99
CA ILE A 153 40.10 20.48 -16.27
C ILE A 153 41.51 20.04 -16.69
N ASN A 154 41.61 19.31 -17.80
CA ASN A 154 42.88 18.79 -18.31
C ASN A 154 43.68 19.93 -19.00
N GLN A 155 44.68 20.47 -18.32
CA GLN A 155 45.54 21.58 -18.76
C GLN A 155 46.57 21.24 -19.86
N LYS A 156 46.43 20.12 -20.59
CA LYS A 156 47.44 19.66 -21.57
C LYS A 156 47.21 20.04 -23.03
N GLN A 157 46.39 21.04 -23.36
CA GLN A 157 46.30 21.58 -24.73
C GLN A 157 46.56 23.08 -24.79
N LEU A 158 47.78 23.53 -24.48
CA LEU A 158 48.19 24.92 -24.78
C LEU A 158 49.69 25.11 -25.10
N SER A 159 50.45 24.05 -25.40
CA SER A 159 51.86 24.21 -25.79
C SER A 159 52.29 23.26 -26.90
N VAL A 160 51.66 23.34 -28.08
CA VAL A 160 52.28 22.90 -29.35
C VAL A 160 51.79 23.79 -30.49
N LYS A 161 52.18 25.07 -30.45
CA LYS A 161 52.29 25.93 -31.64
C LYS A 161 53.44 26.92 -31.42
N GLN A 162 54.65 26.42 -31.58
CA GLN A 162 55.83 27.18 -31.99
C GLN A 162 56.54 26.36 -33.05
#